data_AF-A0AAW0ZZD8-F1
#
_entry.id   AF-A0AAW0ZZD8-F1
#
_cell.length_a   1.000
_cell.length_b   1.000
_cell.length_c   1.000
_cell.angle_alpha   90.00
_cell.angle_beta   90.00
_cell.angle_gamma   90.00
#
_symmetry.space_group_name_H-M   'P 1'
#
loop_
_entity.id
_entity.type
_entity.pdbx_description
1 polymer ?
#
loop_
_entity_poly.entity_id
_entity_poly.type
_entity_poly.pdbx_seq_one_letter_code
_entity_poly.pdbx_strand_id
1 'polypeptide(L)'
;MRCTTLTADEAIREIFHVISTEASSEKDDERLVKLIKEEIVRTAYRVKTPSGSIEAAARRAQRLVTELTAAYTTAIYKSKSSEEAKVNFARFRNTVQKIVDFIKNGQFVV
;
A
#
# COMPACT_ATOMS: atom_id res chain seq x y z
N MET A 1 25.48 -3.60 17.22
CA MET A 1 24.74 -3.62 15.95
C MET A 1 23.25 -3.41 16.28
N ARG A 2 22.70 -2.20 16.09
CA ARG A 2 21.27 -1.94 16.36
C ARG A 2 20.51 -2.29 15.09
N CYS A 3 19.73 -3.37 15.14
CA CYS A 3 18.72 -3.68 14.13
C CYS A 3 17.60 -2.64 14.28
N THR A 4 17.67 -1.53 13.57
CA THR A 4 16.57 -0.57 13.49
C THR A 4 15.45 -1.22 12.71
N THR A 5 14.49 -1.82 13.41
CA THR A 5 13.19 -2.14 12.84
C THR A 5 12.56 -0.84 12.35
N LEU A 6 12.50 -0.65 11.04
CA LEU A 6 11.70 0.41 10.42
C LEU A 6 10.28 0.31 10.97
N THR A 7 9.70 1.45 11.33
CA THR A 7 8.26 1.52 11.60
C THR A 7 7.51 1.09 10.34
N ALA A 8 6.29 0.54 10.48
CA ALA A 8 5.58 0.07 9.28
C ALA A 8 5.32 1.20 8.26
N ASP A 9 5.23 2.46 8.71
CA ASP A 9 5.12 3.64 7.85
C ASP A 9 6.39 3.86 7.02
N GLU A 10 7.56 3.74 7.63
CA GLU A 10 8.84 3.87 6.94
C GLU A 10 9.04 2.72 5.94
N ALA A 11 8.67 1.49 6.33
CA ALA A 11 8.73 0.33 5.45
C ALA A 11 7.78 0.46 4.24
N ILE A 12 6.58 0.99 4.44
CA ILE A 12 5.63 1.27 3.35
C ILE A 12 6.19 2.34 2.40
N ARG A 13 6.71 3.44 2.95
CA ARG A 13 7.31 4.53 2.15
C ARG A 13 8.51 4.08 1.34
N GLU A 14 9.35 3.22 1.92
CA GLU A 14 10.47 2.61 1.22
C GLU A 14 9.99 1.79 0.02
N ILE A 15 8.94 0.98 0.19
CA ILE A 15 8.39 0.21 -0.93
C ILE A 15 7.76 1.12 -1.99
N PHE A 16 7.06 2.19 -1.62
CA PHE A 16 6.59 3.18 -2.60
C PHE A 16 7.75 3.80 -3.39
N HIS A 17 8.87 4.10 -2.72
CA HIS A 17 10.07 4.58 -3.40
C HIS A 17 10.59 3.52 -4.38
N VAL A 18 10.75 2.27 -3.95
CA VAL A 18 11.17 1.15 -4.82
C VAL A 18 10.23 1.00 -6.03
N ILE A 19 8.91 1.02 -5.82
CA ILE A 19 7.89 0.96 -6.90
C ILE A 19 8.08 2.09 -7.92
N SER A 20 8.44 3.31 -7.47
CA SER A 20 8.67 4.45 -8.37
C SER A 20 9.96 4.36 -9.19
N THR A 21 10.75 3.30 -9.01
CA THR A 21 11.98 2.99 -9.74
C THR A 21 11.80 1.75 -10.62
N GLU A 22 12.74 1.53 -11.55
CA GLU A 22 12.75 0.35 -12.43
C GLU A 22 13.11 -0.96 -11.71
N ALA A 23 13.47 -0.90 -10.41
CA ALA A 23 13.93 -2.06 -9.65
C ALA A 23 12.80 -2.87 -8.98
N SER A 24 11.55 -2.41 -9.09
CA SER A 24 10.43 -3.01 -8.37
C SER A 24 9.92 -4.29 -9.02
N SER A 25 9.57 -5.25 -8.17
CA SER A 25 9.04 -6.56 -8.54
C SER A 25 7.68 -6.87 -7.91
N GLU A 26 7.00 -7.90 -8.38
CA GLU A 26 5.72 -8.36 -7.80
C GLU A 26 5.83 -8.71 -6.31
N LYS A 27 7.02 -9.12 -5.83
CA LYS A 27 7.26 -9.39 -4.40
C LYS A 27 7.15 -8.13 -3.55
N ASP A 28 7.54 -6.98 -4.11
CA ASP A 28 7.41 -5.69 -3.43
C ASP A 28 5.93 -5.31 -3.30
N ASP A 29 5.12 -5.62 -4.31
CA ASP A 29 3.67 -5.41 -4.30
C ASP A 29 3.00 -6.27 -3.21
N GLU A 30 3.36 -7.56 -3.12
CA GLU A 30 2.83 -8.45 -2.08
C GLU A 30 3.22 -8.00 -0.68
N ARG A 31 4.49 -7.61 -0.50
CA ARG A 31 5.00 -7.06 0.76
C ARG A 31 4.26 -5.77 1.12
N LEU A 32 4.02 -4.89 0.15
CA LEU A 32 3.26 -3.67 0.36
C LEU A 32 1.83 -3.96 0.82
N VAL A 33 1.12 -4.87 0.14
CA VAL A 33 -0.24 -5.26 0.54
C VAL A 33 -0.26 -5.76 1.98
N LYS A 34 0.70 -6.60 2.38
CA LYS A 34 0.79 -7.08 3.76
C LYS A 34 0.95 -5.94 4.76
N LEU A 35 1.92 -5.03 4.53
CA LEU A 35 2.17 -3.91 5.42
C LEU A 35 1.00 -2.94 5.51
N ILE A 36 0.34 -2.65 4.38
CA ILE A 36 -0.86 -1.80 4.36
C ILE A 36 -1.99 -2.41 5.19
N LYS A 37 -2.24 -3.71 5.07
CA LYS A 37 -3.26 -4.41 5.89
C LYS A 37 -2.95 -4.28 7.38
N GLU A 38 -1.71 -4.55 7.77
CA GLU A 38 -1.26 -4.43 9.17
C GLU A 38 -1.43 -2.99 9.69
N GLU A 39 -1.13 -1.98 8.85
CA GLU A 39 -1.29 -0.58 9.21
C GLU A 39 -2.75 -0.15 9.40
N ILE A 40 -3.63 -0.61 8.51
CA ILE A 40 -5.07 -0.33 8.60
C ILE A 40 -5.63 -0.93 9.90
N VAL A 41 -5.27 -2.18 10.21
CA VAL A 41 -5.66 -2.86 11.45
C VAL A 41 -5.13 -2.12 12.67
N ARG A 42 -3.83 -1.77 12.68
CA ARG A 42 -3.21 -1.02 13.77
C ARG A 42 -3.86 0.35 13.98
N THR A 43 -4.24 1.01 12.90
CA THR A 43 -4.93 2.31 12.96
C THR A 43 -6.32 2.16 13.57
N ALA A 44 -7.09 1.15 13.16
CA ALA A 44 -8.40 0.85 13.72
C ALA A 44 -8.31 0.61 15.23
N TYR A 45 -7.41 -0.27 15.69
CA TYR A 45 -7.26 -0.61 17.11
C TYR A 45 -6.88 0.56 18.03
N ARG A 46 -6.29 1.63 17.49
CA ARG A 46 -5.92 2.80 18.30
C ARG A 46 -7.13 3.67 18.67
N VAL A 47 -8.27 3.47 18.02
CA VAL A 47 -9.49 4.23 18.28
C VAL A 47 -10.44 3.40 19.13
N LYS A 48 -10.97 4.00 20.20
CA LYS A 48 -11.75 3.27 21.22
C LYS A 48 -13.22 3.08 20.84
N THR A 49 -13.69 3.70 19.76
CA THR A 49 -15.08 3.60 19.31
C THR A 49 -15.15 2.82 17.99
N PRO A 50 -16.17 1.96 17.79
CA PRO A 50 -16.31 1.21 16.53
C PRO A 50 -16.38 2.12 15.29
N SER A 51 -17.20 3.18 15.35
CA SER A 51 -17.33 4.15 14.24
C SER A 51 -16.04 4.91 13.96
N GLY A 52 -15.34 5.36 15.01
CA GLY A 52 -14.06 6.06 14.86
C GLY A 52 -12.95 5.16 14.33
N SER A 53 -12.97 3.87 14.67
CA SER A 53 -12.01 2.88 14.16
C SER A 53 -12.15 2.67 12.67
N ILE A 54 -13.40 2.55 12.19
CA ILE A 54 -13.72 2.41 10.76
C ILE A 54 -13.31 3.69 10.01
N GLU A 55 -13.65 4.87 10.54
CA GLU A 55 -13.30 6.14 9.89
C GLU A 55 -11.77 6.32 9.80
N ALA A 56 -11.04 6.05 10.89
CA ALA A 56 -9.59 6.18 10.93
C ALA A 56 -8.91 5.20 9.95
N ALA A 57 -9.37 3.94 9.92
CA ALA A 57 -8.90 2.93 8.98
C ALA A 57 -9.16 3.34 7.52
N ALA A 58 -10.37 3.82 7.21
CA ALA A 58 -10.72 4.26 5.86
C ALA A 58 -9.89 5.47 5.41
N ARG A 59 -9.70 6.47 6.29
CA ARG A 59 -8.83 7.62 6.01
C ARG A 59 -7.39 7.20 5.79
N ARG A 60 -6.89 6.24 6.56
CA ARG A 60 -5.52 5.73 6.40
C ARG A 60 -5.36 4.98 5.08
N ALA A 61 -6.28 4.08 4.76
CA ALA A 61 -6.32 3.38 3.49
C ALA A 61 -6.35 4.35 2.30
N GLN A 62 -7.19 5.38 2.34
CA GLN A 62 -7.28 6.38 1.28
C GLN A 62 -5.93 7.07 1.03
N ARG A 63 -5.22 7.49 2.09
CA ARG A 63 -3.87 8.08 1.94
C ARG A 63 -2.89 7.11 1.31
N LEU A 64 -2.86 5.88 1.77
CA LEU A 64 -1.96 4.84 1.27
C LEU A 64 -2.23 4.51 -0.21
N VAL A 65 -3.50 4.46 -0.63
CA VAL A 65 -3.88 4.27 -2.04
C VAL A 65 -3.47 5.47 -2.90
N THR A 66 -3.58 6.71 -2.39
CA THR A 66 -3.08 7.91 -3.09
C THR A 66 -1.57 7.85 -3.31
N GLU A 67 -0.81 7.50 -2.27
CA GLU A 67 0.65 7.37 -2.36
C GLU A 67 1.06 6.24 -3.35
N LEU A 68 0.36 5.10 -3.29
CA LEU A 68 0.54 4.01 -4.24
C LEU A 68 0.26 4.44 -5.69
N THR A 69 -0.81 5.20 -5.89
CA THR A 69 -1.17 5.73 -7.21
C THR A 69 -0.08 6.63 -7.75
N ALA A 70 0.49 7.51 -6.91
CA ALA A 70 1.60 8.37 -7.31
C ALA A 70 2.86 7.56 -7.67
N ALA A 71 3.18 6.52 -6.90
CA ALA A 71 4.34 5.66 -7.15
C ALA A 71 4.23 4.92 -8.49
N TYR A 72 3.10 4.27 -8.77
CA TYR A 72 2.91 3.58 -10.05
C TYR A 72 2.72 4.53 -11.22
N THR A 73 2.08 5.69 -11.03
CA THR A 73 2.02 6.73 -12.08
C THR A 73 3.43 7.12 -12.51
N THR A 74 4.33 7.32 -11.54
CA THR A 74 5.75 7.58 -11.81
C THR A 74 6.41 6.44 -12.58
N ALA A 75 6.20 5.18 -12.16
CA ALA A 75 6.76 4.01 -12.83
C ALA A 75 6.26 3.86 -14.28
N ILE A 76 4.96 4.10 -14.51
CA ILE A 76 4.34 4.04 -15.84
C ILE A 76 4.92 5.14 -16.75
N TYR A 77 5.04 6.37 -16.26
CA TYR A 77 5.63 7.46 -17.06
C TYR A 77 7.12 7.28 -17.36
N LYS A 78 7.85 6.59 -16.49
CA LYS A 78 9.27 6.26 -16.70
C LYS A 78 9.51 5.01 -17.54
N SER A 79 8.46 4.23 -17.84
CA SER A 79 8.59 2.99 -18.59
C SER A 79 9.17 3.25 -19.99
N LYS A 80 10.15 2.43 -20.39
CA LYS A 80 10.89 2.58 -21.66
C LYS A 80 10.14 2.00 -22.84
N SER A 81 9.09 1.23 -22.58
CA SER A 81 8.24 0.61 -23.59
C SER A 81 6.78 0.59 -23.17
N SER A 82 5.90 0.46 -24.16
CA SER A 82 4.47 0.28 -23.92
C SER A 82 4.16 -1.01 -23.17
N GLU A 83 4.97 -2.05 -23.34
CA GLU A 83 4.79 -3.33 -22.65
C GLU A 83 5.13 -3.20 -21.16
N GLU A 84 6.24 -2.55 -20.83
CA GLU A 84 6.61 -2.24 -19.44
C GLU A 84 5.55 -1.37 -18.76
N ALA A 85 5.02 -0.36 -19.46
CA ALA A 85 3.93 0.47 -18.95
C ALA A 85 2.65 -0.33 -18.64
N LYS A 86 2.29 -1.29 -19.52
CA LYS A 86 1.14 -2.19 -19.29
C LYS A 86 1.36 -3.12 -18.10
N VAL A 87 2.56 -3.67 -17.95
CA VAL A 87 2.92 -4.50 -16.78
C VAL A 87 2.78 -3.69 -15.50
N ASN A 88 3.34 -2.49 -15.44
CA ASN A 88 3.22 -1.60 -14.28
C ASN A 88 1.77 -1.21 -13.99
N PHE A 89 0.96 -0.96 -15.02
CA PHE A 89 -0.48 -0.69 -14.85
C PHE A 89 -1.26 -1.91 -14.33
N ALA A 90 -0.95 -3.12 -14.81
CA ALA A 90 -1.57 -4.35 -14.33
C ALA A 90 -1.22 -4.62 -12.86
N ARG A 91 0.06 -4.42 -12.49
CA ARG A 91 0.53 -4.50 -11.10
C ARG A 91 -0.20 -3.50 -10.21
N PHE A 92 -0.28 -2.23 -10.61
CA PHE A 92 -1.05 -1.21 -9.91
C PHE A 92 -2.49 -1.65 -9.64
N ARG A 93 -3.22 -2.05 -10.69
CA ARG A 93 -4.61 -2.49 -10.58
C ARG A 93 -4.76 -3.65 -9.60
N ASN A 94 -3.90 -4.66 -9.71
CA ASN A 94 -3.95 -5.84 -8.86
C ASN A 94 -3.66 -5.50 -7.39
N THR A 95 -2.67 -4.64 -7.13
CA THR A 95 -2.30 -4.20 -5.78
C THR A 95 -3.43 -3.38 -5.14
N VAL A 96 -4.01 -2.42 -5.87
CA VAL A 96 -5.15 -1.64 -5.38
C VAL A 96 -6.35 -2.55 -5.09
N GLN A 97 -6.66 -3.50 -5.98
CA GLN A 97 -7.77 -4.43 -5.78
C GLN A 97 -7.60 -5.23 -4.49
N LYS A 98 -6.41 -5.79 -4.24
CA LYS A 98 -6.10 -6.53 -2.99
C LYS A 98 -6.30 -5.69 -1.73
N ILE A 99 -6.00 -4.39 -1.77
CA ILE A 99 -6.21 -3.46 -0.65
C ILE A 99 -7.70 -3.15 -0.48
N VAL A 100 -8.40 -2.85 -1.57
CA VAL A 100 -9.84 -2.55 -1.56
C VAL A 100 -10.66 -3.73 -1.07
N ASP A 101 -10.36 -4.94 -1.53
CA ASP A 101 -11.06 -6.16 -1.10
C ASP A 101 -10.91 -6.39 0.40
N PHE A 102 -9.71 -6.16 0.94
CA PHE A 102 -9.48 -6.23 2.37
C PHE A 102 -10.32 -5.22 3.16
N ILE A 103 -10.40 -3.97 2.68
CA ILE A 103 -11.17 -2.92 3.34
C ILE A 103 -12.67 -3.24 3.30
N LYS A 104 -13.18 -3.68 2.14
CA LYS A 104 -14.58 -4.05 1.96
C LYS A 104 -15.02 -5.20 2.86
N ASN A 105 -14.14 -6.16 3.10
CA ASN A 105 -14.43 -7.30 3.96
C ASN A 105 -14.51 -6.94 5.45
N GLY A 106 -14.13 -5.71 5.85
CA GLY A 106 -14.30 -5.23 7.22
C GLY A 106 -13.51 -5.99 8.30
N GLN A 107 -12.58 -6.87 7.91
CA GLN A 107 -11.86 -7.81 8.80
C GLN A 107 -10.91 -7.16 9.83
N PHE A 108 -10.94 -5.84 9.95
CA PHE A 108 -10.14 -5.04 10.89
C PHE A 108 -11.00 -4.41 11.99
N VAL A 109 -12.31 -4.68 12.00
CA VAL A 109 -13.24 -4.31 13.07
C VAL A 109 -13.50 -5.57 13.89
N VAL A 110 -13.09 -5.56 15.17
CA VAL A 110 -13.44 -6.59 16.17
C VAL A 110 -14.54 -6.03 17.06
#